data_AF-A0A970J970-F1
#
_entry.id   AF-A0A970J970-F1
#
_cell.length_a   1.000
_cell.length_b   1.000
_cell.length_c   1.000
_cell.angle_alpha   90.00
_cell.angle_beta   90.00
_cell.angle_gamma   90.00
#
_symmetry.space_group_name_H-M   'P 1'
#
loop_
_entity.id
_entity.type
_entity.pdbx_description
1 polymer ?
#
loop_
_entity_poly.entity_id
_entity_poly.type
_entity_poly.pdbx_seq_one_letter_code
_entity_poly.pdbx_strand_id
1 'polypeptide(L)'
;MNRLLLVILVATAIMVLMTYVFGKLFRHIRWVKYIPGAMIIAISIYLFFMSRQPSQGFENLGQFIMVLIFFPAGVSAIIAAFIMDYIMYKKYNT
;
A
#
# COMPACT_ATOMS: atom_id res chain seq x y z
N MET A 1 -8.81 20.17 0.37
CA MET A 1 -7.51 19.49 0.59
C MET A 1 -7.55 18.56 1.82
N ASN A 2 -8.06 19.00 2.97
CA ASN A 2 -8.16 18.17 4.19
C ASN A 2 -8.84 16.82 3.99
N ARG A 3 -9.90 16.76 3.17
CA ARG A 3 -10.62 15.49 2.89
C ARG A 3 -9.75 14.47 2.14
N LEU A 4 -8.96 14.91 1.16
CA LEU A 4 -8.09 14.01 0.40
C LEU A 4 -6.95 13.47 1.27
N LEU A 5 -6.35 14.32 2.12
CA LEU A 5 -5.36 13.88 3.11
C LEU A 5 -5.94 12.85 4.09
N LEU A 6 -7.18 13.06 4.55
CA LEU A 6 -7.88 12.09 5.41
C LEU A 6 -8.06 10.75 4.70
N VAL A 7 -8.49 10.76 3.44
CA VAL A 7 -8.65 9.52 2.65
C VAL A 7 -7.31 8.79 2.48
N ILE A 8 -6.21 9.51 2.20
CA ILE A 8 -4.86 8.93 2.14
C ILE A 8 -4.48 8.29 3.47
N LEU A 9 -4.72 8.99 4.60
CA LEU A 9 -4.42 8.46 5.93
C LEU A 9 -5.22 7.18 6.23
N VAL A 10 -6.51 7.17 5.90
CA VAL A 10 -7.37 5.98 6.09
C VAL A 10 -6.89 4.83 5.22
N ALA A 11 -6.60 5.06 3.93
CA ALA A 11 -6.09 4.04 3.03
C ALA A 11 -4.74 3.47 3.51
N THR A 12 -3.83 4.34 3.96
CA THR A 12 -2.56 3.95 4.57
C THR A 12 -2.77 3.11 5.83
N ALA A 13 -3.66 3.53 6.73
CA ALA A 13 -3.96 2.79 7.95
C ALA A 13 -4.50 1.38 7.65
N ILE A 14 -5.43 1.27 6.71
CA ILE A 14 -5.99 -0.02 6.26
C ILE A 14 -4.87 -0.92 5.71
N MET A 15 -4.01 -0.39 4.85
CA MET A 15 -2.93 -1.17 4.24
C MET A 15 -1.89 -1.62 5.27
N VAL A 16 -1.51 -0.75 6.20
CA VAL A 16 -0.59 -1.11 7.30
C VAL A 16 -1.21 -2.19 8.20
N LEU A 17 -2.51 -2.08 8.51
CA LEU A 17 -3.24 -3.10 9.26
C LEU A 17 -3.28 -4.44 8.51
N MET A 18 -3.53 -4.43 7.20
CA MET A 18 -3.47 -5.64 6.37
C MET A 18 -2.08 -6.28 6.39
N THR A 19 -1.02 -5.49 6.19
CA THR A 19 0.37 -5.96 6.29
C THR A 19 0.64 -6.58 7.66
N TYR A 20 0.14 -5.97 8.73
CA TYR A 20 0.31 -6.49 10.10
C TYR A 20 -0.42 -7.82 10.30
N VAL A 21 -1.67 -7.92 9.84
CA VAL A 21 -2.45 -9.16 9.90
C VAL A 21 -1.77 -10.27 9.10
N PHE A 22 -1.28 -9.97 7.90
CA PHE A 22 -0.55 -10.93 7.06
C PHE A 22 0.76 -11.38 7.73
N GLY A 23 1.52 -10.45 8.30
CA GLY A 23 2.73 -10.77 9.05
C GLY A 23 2.48 -11.62 10.30
N LYS A 24 1.32 -11.45 10.95
CA LYS A 24 0.93 -12.25 12.12
C LYS A 24 0.35 -13.62 11.75
N LEU A 25 -0.41 -13.71 10.66
CA LEU A 25 -1.04 -14.95 10.19
C LEU A 25 0.00 -15.89 9.57
N PHE A 26 0.90 -15.36 8.74
CA PHE A 26 1.90 -16.12 8.01
C PHE A 26 3.31 -15.98 8.62
N ARG A 27 3.43 -16.16 9.95
CA ARG A 27 4.72 -16.05 10.66
C ARG A 27 5.82 -16.95 10.10
N HIS A 28 5.46 -18.07 9.49
CA HIS A 28 6.40 -18.99 8.87
C HIS A 28 6.93 -18.52 7.50
N ILE A 29 6.23 -17.63 6.80
CA ILE A 29 6.57 -17.19 5.44
C ILE A 29 6.80 -15.68 5.44
N ARG A 30 8.06 -15.28 5.64
CA ARG A 30 8.46 -13.86 5.80
C ARG A 30 8.10 -12.95 4.63
N TRP A 31 7.93 -13.50 3.42
CA TRP A 31 7.62 -12.74 2.21
C TRP A 31 6.15 -12.34 2.08
N VAL A 32 5.22 -13.03 2.74
CA VAL A 32 3.77 -12.85 2.51
C VAL A 32 3.28 -11.47 2.93
N LYS A 33 3.90 -10.85 3.93
CA LYS A 33 3.56 -9.48 4.37
C LYS A 33 3.92 -8.40 3.35
N TYR A 34 4.77 -8.67 2.36
CA TYR A 34 5.08 -7.69 1.30
C TYR A 34 4.03 -7.71 0.18
N ILE A 35 3.25 -8.79 0.07
CA ILE A 35 2.27 -8.99 -1.00
C ILE A 35 1.23 -7.85 -1.03
N PRO A 36 0.57 -7.45 0.08
CA PRO A 36 -0.42 -6.38 0.04
C PRO A 36 0.15 -5.06 -0.49
N GLY A 37 1.33 -4.65 0.03
CA GLY A 37 1.99 -3.41 -0.40
C GLY A 37 2.41 -3.47 -1.87
N ALA A 38 3.03 -4.56 -2.31
CA ALA A 38 3.44 -4.74 -3.70
C ALA A 38 2.25 -4.74 -4.68
N MET A 39 1.14 -5.41 -4.32
CA MET A 39 -0.07 -5.43 -5.13
C MET A 39 -0.66 -4.03 -5.30
N ILE A 40 -0.76 -3.25 -4.22
CA ILE A 40 -1.32 -1.90 -4.30
C ILE A 40 -0.42 -0.94 -5.09
N ILE A 41 0.90 -1.09 -4.99
CA ILE A 41 1.81 -0.33 -5.85
C ILE A 41 1.64 -0.73 -7.31
N ALA A 42 1.54 -2.02 -7.63
CA ALA A 42 1.32 -2.49 -9.00
C ALA A 42 0.00 -1.94 -9.57
N ILE A 43 -1.09 -1.97 -8.80
CA ILE A 43 -2.38 -1.38 -9.17
C ILE A 43 -2.24 0.13 -9.39
N SER A 44 -1.53 0.83 -8.49
CA SER A 44 -1.29 2.27 -8.62
C SER A 44 -0.50 2.60 -9.88
N ILE A 45 0.50 1.81 -10.25
CA ILE A 45 1.27 2.00 -11.48
C ILE A 45 0.37 1.76 -12.71
N TYR A 46 -0.45 0.70 -12.67
CA TYR A 46 -1.41 0.41 -13.74
C TYR A 46 -2.40 1.57 -13.95
N LEU A 47 -3.00 2.08 -12.87
CA LEU A 47 -3.92 3.22 -12.92
C LEU A 47 -3.24 4.51 -13.43
N PHE A 48 -1.95 4.69 -13.14
CA PHE A 48 -1.19 5.82 -13.64
C PHE A 48 -1.05 5.77 -15.16
N PHE A 49 -0.73 4.61 -15.73
CA PHE A 49 -0.69 4.45 -17.18
C PHE A 49 -2.07 4.64 -17.81
N MET A 50 -3.12 4.10 -17.19
CA MET A 50 -4.49 4.24 -17.67
C MET A 50 -4.92 5.72 -17.70
N SER A 51 -4.56 6.49 -16.66
CA SER A 51 -4.93 7.91 -16.54
C SER A 51 -4.35 8.81 -17.65
N ARG A 52 -3.37 8.31 -18.40
CA ARG A 52 -2.72 9.03 -19.52
C ARG A 52 -3.32 8.69 -20.88
N GLN A 53 -4.18 7.68 -20.97
CA GLN A 53 -4.82 7.31 -22.22
C GLN A 53 -5.96 8.29 -22.55
N PRO A 54 -6.26 8.54 -23.83
CA PRO A 54 -7.44 9.33 -24.19
C PRO A 54 -8.70 8.61 -23.69
N SER A 55 -9.40 9.24 -22.75
CA SER A 55 -10.73 8.80 -22.29
C SER A 55 -11.74 9.93 -22.46
N GLN A 56 -13.01 9.56 -22.49
CA GLN A 56 -14.10 10.53 -22.52
C GLN A 56 -14.53 10.86 -21.09
N GLY A 57 -14.66 12.15 -20.77
CA GLY A 57 -15.13 12.61 -19.46
C GLY A 57 -14.06 12.60 -18.37
N PHE A 58 -14.47 12.26 -17.13
CA PHE A 58 -13.64 12.41 -15.92
C PHE A 58 -12.90 11.14 -15.48
N GLU A 59 -12.89 10.10 -16.30
CA GLU A 59 -12.33 8.80 -15.93
C GLU A 59 -10.83 8.89 -15.61
N ASN A 60 -10.05 9.58 -16.46
CA ASN A 60 -8.61 9.80 -16.24
C ASN A 60 -8.34 10.52 -14.92
N LEU A 61 -9.17 11.49 -14.56
CA LEU A 61 -9.02 12.23 -13.32
C LEU A 61 -9.29 11.32 -12.11
N GLY A 62 -10.33 10.49 -12.18
CA GLY A 62 -10.63 9.50 -11.14
C GLY A 62 -9.50 8.49 -10.96
N GLN A 63 -8.96 7.97 -12.06
CA GLN A 63 -7.80 7.05 -12.05
C GLN A 63 -6.58 7.74 -11.43
N PHE A 64 -6.28 8.98 -11.82
CA PHE A 64 -5.16 9.74 -11.25
C PHE A 64 -5.33 10.02 -9.76
N ILE A 65 -6.54 10.34 -9.30
CA ILE A 65 -6.83 10.50 -7.86
C ILE A 65 -6.60 9.18 -7.13
N MET A 66 -7.00 8.04 -7.70
CA MET A 66 -6.70 6.73 -7.09
C MET A 66 -5.19 6.46 -7.00
N VAL A 67 -4.39 6.87 -8.00
CA VAL A 67 -2.92 6.80 -7.92
C VAL A 67 -2.40 7.57 -6.71
N LEU A 68 -2.88 8.80 -6.52
CA LEU A 68 -2.48 9.65 -5.38
C LEU A 68 -2.84 9.03 -4.02
N ILE A 69 -3.87 8.18 -3.96
CA ILE A 69 -4.29 7.49 -2.73
C ILE A 69 -3.51 6.19 -2.52
N PHE A 70 -3.41 5.35 -3.56
CA PHE A 70 -2.86 4.00 -3.46
C PHE A 70 -1.34 3.98 -3.41
N PHE A 71 -0.66 4.88 -4.13
CA PHE A 71 0.79 4.94 -4.12
C PHE A 71 1.37 5.13 -2.69
N PRO A 72 1.01 6.18 -1.94
CA PRO A 72 1.53 6.36 -0.58
C PRO A 72 1.07 5.26 0.39
N ALA A 73 -0.15 4.72 0.22
CA ALA A 73 -0.63 3.60 1.02
C ALA A 73 0.22 2.33 0.81
N GLY A 74 0.57 2.03 -0.45
CA GLY A 74 1.45 0.91 -0.81
C GLY A 74 2.87 1.06 -0.30
N VAL A 75 3.46 2.25 -0.46
CA VAL A 75 4.81 2.54 0.07
C VAL A 75 4.84 2.39 1.60
N SER A 76 3.83 2.92 2.29
CA SER A 76 3.71 2.80 3.75
C SER A 76 3.56 1.34 4.19
N ALA A 77 2.82 0.53 3.44
CA ALA A 77 2.65 -0.90 3.70
C ALA A 77 3.96 -1.68 3.58
N ILE A 78 4.80 -1.34 2.60
CA ILE A 78 6.14 -1.92 2.44
C ILE A 78 7.05 -1.50 3.60
N ILE A 79 7.05 -0.22 3.96
CA ILE A 79 7.81 0.28 5.11
C ILE A 79 7.39 -0.46 6.39
N ALA A 80 6.10 -0.65 6.61
CA ALA A 80 5.59 -1.40 7.76
C ALA A 80 6.05 -2.88 7.74
N ALA A 81 6.11 -3.51 6.58
CA ALA A 81 6.62 -4.88 6.43
C ALA A 81 8.10 -4.98 6.84
N PHE A 82 8.92 -4.02 6.41
CA PHE A 82 10.33 -3.91 6.80
C PHE A 82 10.50 -3.67 8.30
N ILE A 83 9.72 -2.75 8.88
CA ILE A 83 9.75 -2.49 10.34
C ILE A 83 9.41 -3.77 11.12
N MET A 84 8.43 -4.54 10.66
CA MET A 84 8.10 -5.83 11.28
C MET A 84 9.23 -6.85 11.16
N ASP A 85 9.98 -6.88 10.05
CA ASP A 85 11.16 -7.76 9.94
C ASP A 85 12.24 -7.36 10.96
N TYR A 86 12.52 -6.07 11.09
CA TYR A 86 13.51 -5.57 12.04
C TYR A 86 13.15 -5.93 13.49
N ILE A 87 11.88 -5.77 13.87
CA ILE A 87 11.39 -6.10 15.22
C ILE A 87 11.43 -7.61 15.47
N MET A 88 11.00 -8.43 14.50
CA MET A 88 11.03 -9.90 14.64
C MET A 88 12.45 -10.46 14.67
N TYR A 89 13.38 -9.88 13.89
CA TYR A 89 14.80 -10.27 13.91
C TYR A 89 15.42 -10.01 15.28
N LYS A 90 15.16 -8.83 15.88
CA LYS A 90 15.66 -8.50 17.22
C LYS A 90 15.19 -9.49 18.29
N LYS A 91 13.94 -9.98 18.20
CA LYS A 91 13.37 -10.92 19.18
C LYS A 91 13.98 -12.33 19.13
N TYR A 92 14.60 -12.74 18.02
CA TYR A 92 15.22 -14.06 17.89
C TYR A 92 16.70 -14.10 18.30
N ASN A 93 17.35 -12.94 18.45
CA ASN A 93 18.78 -12.78 18.77
C ASN A 93 19.05 -12.30 20.21
N THR A 94 18.01 -12.27 21.06
CA THR A 94 18.06 -12.07 22.52
C THR A 94 17.43 -13.25 23.21
#